data_AF-A0A944Z8R4-F1
#
_entry.id   AF-A0A944Z8R4-F1
#
_cell.length_a   1.000
_cell.length_b   1.000
_cell.length_c   1.000
_cell.angle_alpha   90.00
_cell.angle_beta   90.00
_cell.angle_gamma   90.00
#
_symmetry.space_group_name_H-M   'P 1'
#
loop_
_entity.id
_entity.type
_entity.pdbx_description
1 polymer ?
#
loop_
_entity_poly.entity_id
_entity_poly.type
_entity_poly.pdbx_seq_one_letter_code
_entity_poly.pdbx_strand_id
1 'polypeptide(L)' 'METIFSSEHPPKTMEIERTDDDRLRLVISLSKLGQTTILEYFLDDADVESLKKALG' A
#
# COMPACT_ATOMS: atom_id res chain seq x y z
N MET A 1 18.61 -11.35 0.24
CA MET A 1 17.88 -10.15 0.72
C MET A 1 17.87 -10.19 2.23
N GLU A 2 18.01 -9.04 2.89
CA GLU A 2 17.99 -8.92 4.35
C GLU A 2 16.73 -8.17 4.77
N THR A 3 16.00 -8.69 5.77
CA THR A 3 14.82 -8.04 6.32
C THR A 3 15.22 -7.10 7.45
N ILE A 4 15.04 -5.80 7.25
CA ILE A 4 15.41 -4.75 8.23
C ILE A 4 14.34 -4.60 9.33
N PHE A 5 13.07 -4.88 9.01
CA PHE A 5 11.96 -4.80 9.96
C PHE A 5 10.79 -5.66 9.46
N SER A 6 10.09 -6.32 10.38
CA SER A 6 8.81 -6.99 10.11
C SER A 6 7.82 -6.67 11.23
N SER A 7 6.54 -6.59 10.87
CA SER A 7 5.44 -6.49 11.84
C SER A 7 4.40 -7.54 11.54
N GLU A 8 3.92 -8.21 12.58
CA GLU A 8 2.79 -9.15 12.49
C GLU A 8 1.44 -8.41 12.46
N HIS A 9 1.43 -7.10 12.73
CA HIS A 9 0.23 -6.28 12.67
C HIS A 9 0.15 -5.59 11.30
N PRO A 10 -0.89 -5.88 10.50
CA PRO A 10 -1.05 -5.25 9.20
C PRO A 10 -1.24 -3.74 9.34
N PRO A 11 -1.02 -2.97 8.25
CA PRO A 11 -1.34 -1.56 8.24
C PRO A 11 -2.79 -1.33 8.62
N LYS A 12 -3.07 -0.15 9.20
CA LYS A 12 -4.41 0.17 9.70
C LYS A 12 -5.40 0.30 8.54
N THR A 13 -4.97 0.90 7.45
CA THR A 13 -5.69 0.87 6.18
C THR A 13 -4.72 0.64 5.03
N MET A 14 -5.21 -0.07 4.01
CA MET A 14 -4.53 -0.30 2.75
C MET A 14 -5.58 -0.10 1.65
N GLU A 15 -5.35 0.90 0.80
CA GLU A 15 -6.31 1.35 -0.20
C GLU A 15 -5.63 1.41 -1.57
N ILE A 16 -6.33 0.99 -2.61
CA ILE A 16 -5.93 1.20 -4.00
C ILE A 16 -6.82 2.31 -4.55
N GLU A 17 -6.21 3.39 -4.98
CA GLU A 17 -6.89 4.56 -5.50
C GLU A 17 -6.50 4.80 -6.95
N ARG A 18 -7.39 5.48 -7.68
CA ARG A 18 -7.12 6.02 -9.00
C ARG A 18 -7.00 7.54 -8.86
N THR A 19 -5.89 8.11 -9.30
CA THR A 19 -5.60 9.54 -9.22
C THR A 19 -6.27 10.31 -10.36
N ASP A 20 -6.23 11.65 -10.27
CA ASP A 20 -6.83 12.54 -11.27
C ASP A 20 -6.19 12.41 -12.67
N ASP A 21 -4.96 11.92 -12.75
CA ASP A 21 -4.23 11.60 -13.98
C ASP A 21 -4.37 10.13 -14.42
N ASP A 22 -5.38 9.42 -13.91
CA ASP A 22 -5.74 8.04 -14.24
C ASP A 22 -4.72 6.97 -13.83
N ARG A 23 -3.74 7.33 -13.01
CA ARG A 23 -2.75 6.39 -12.46
C ARG A 23 -3.32 5.67 -11.24
N LEU A 24 -2.86 4.45 -11.02
CA LEU A 24 -3.21 3.68 -9.83
C LEU A 24 -2.15 3.91 -8.74
N ARG A 25 -2.59 4.09 -7.50
CA ARG A 25 -1.71 4.20 -6.34
C ARG A 25 -2.16 3.30 -5.20
N LEU A 26 -1.20 2.67 -4.54
CA LEU A 26 -1.38 1.98 -3.27
C LEU A 26 -1.06 2.96 -2.14
N VAL A 27 -2.04 3.18 -1.27
CA VAL A 27 -1.92 4.01 -0.07
C VAL A 27 -1.92 3.10 1.15
N ILE A 28 -0.84 3.18 1.94
CA ILE A 28 -0.70 2.43 3.18
C ILE A 28 -0.66 3.42 4.34
N SER A 29 -1.66 3.36 5.22
CA SER A 29 -1.70 4.18 6.43
C SER A 29 -1.31 3.37 7.66
N LEU A 30 -0.21 3.77 8.29
CA LEU A 30 0.26 3.22 9.55
C LEU A 30 -0.08 4.22 10.65
N SER A 31 -0.77 3.77 11.69
CA SER A 31 -1.10 4.61 12.85
C SER A 31 -0.59 3.96 14.14
N LYS A 32 0.25 4.67 14.88
CA LYS A 32 0.75 4.21 16.19
C LYS A 32 0.93 5.41 17.12
N LEU A 33 0.39 5.31 18.34
CA LEU A 33 0.53 6.32 19.41
C LEU A 33 0.20 7.76 18.96
N GLY A 34 -0.87 7.93 18.17
CA GLY A 34 -1.31 9.25 17.70
C GLY A 34 -0.51 9.83 16.53
N GLN A 35 0.49 9.11 16.02
CA GLN A 35 1.18 9.45 14.78
C GLN A 35 0.62 8.62 13.63
N THR A 36 0.40 9.28 12.50
CA THR A 36 -0.01 8.65 11.24
C THR A 36 1.06 8.87 10.20
N THR A 37 1.55 7.77 9.63
CA THR A 37 2.48 7.77 8.50
C THR A 37 1.73 7.21 7.29
N ILE A 38 1.82 7.93 6.17
CA ILE A 38 1.22 7.53 4.89
C ILE A 38 2.36 7.19 3.93
N LEU A 39 2.28 6.03 3.31
CA LEU A 39 3.15 5.63 2.21
C LEU A 39 2.32 5.55 0.92
N GLU A 40 2.81 6.18 -0.13
CA GLU A 40 2.15 6.22 -1.44
C GLU A 40 3.06 5.58 -2.48
N TYR A 41 2.55 4.55 -3.17
CA TYR A 41 3.25 3.87 -4.25
C TYR A 41 2.41 3.94 -5.52
N PHE A 42 2.94 4.57 -6.56
CA PHE A 42 2.32 4.50 -7.87
C PHE A 42 2.58 3.13 -8.49
N LEU A 43 1.51 2.50 -8.97
CA LEU A 43 1.53 1.17 -9.53
C LEU A 43 1.52 1.27 -11.05
N ASP A 44 2.21 0.33 -11.70
CA ASP A 44 1.99 0.05 -13.11
C ASP A 44 0.88 -1.00 -13.31
N ASP A 45 0.53 -1.27 -14.57
CA ASP A 45 -0.53 -2.23 -14.89
C ASP A 45 -0.20 -3.66 -14.40
N ALA A 46 1.07 -4.04 -14.38
CA ALA A 46 1.49 -5.38 -13.95
C ALA A 46 1.40 -5.55 -12.43
N ASP A 47 1.75 -4.51 -11.68
CA ASP A 47 1.59 -4.45 -10.23
C ASP A 47 0.13 -4.57 -9.84
N VAL A 48 -0.76 -3.87 -10.55
CA VAL A 48 -2.21 -3.86 -10.30
C VAL A 48 -2.81 -5.24 -10.53
N GLU A 49 -2.48 -5.90 -11.64
CA GLU A 49 -2.96 -7.25 -11.92
C GLU A 49 -2.44 -8.28 -10.91
N SER A 50 -1.22 -8.10 -10.42
CA SER A 50 -0.65 -8.93 -9.35
C SER A 50 -1.37 -8.71 -8.02
N LEU A 51 -1.63 -7.46 -7.65
CA LEU A 51 -2.39 -7.09 -6.44
C LEU A 51 -3.82 -7.64 -6.47
N LYS A 52 -4.52 -7.52 -7.59
CA LYS A 52 -5.87 -8.09 -7.77
C LYS A 52 -5.89 -9.60 -7.50
N LYS A 53 -4.88 -10.34 -7.95
CA LYS A 53 -4.76 -11.80 -7.71
C LYS A 53 -4.42 -12.14 -6.27
N ALA A 54 -3.62 -11.31 -5.60
CA ALA A 54 -3.21 -11.56 -4.22
C ALA A 54 -4.31 -11.23 -3.20
N LEU A 55 -5.20 -10.29 -3.53
CA LEU A 55 -6.30 -9.84 -2.69
C LEU A 55 -7.65 -10.52 -3.02
N GLY A 56 -7.68 -11.36 -4.07
CA GLY A 56 -8.86 -12.08 -4.57
C GLY A 56 -8.84 -13.57 -4.28
#